data_AF-A0A5C5ZGI1-F1
#
_entry.id   AF-A0A5C5ZGI1-F1
#
_cell.length_a   1.000
_cell.length_b   1.000
_cell.length_c   1.000
_cell.angle_alpha   90.00
_cell.angle_beta   90.00
_cell.angle_gamma   90.00
#
_symmetry.space_group_name_H-M   'P 1'
#
loop_
_entity.id
_entity.type
_entity.pdbx_description
1 polymer ?
#
loop_
_entity_poly.entity_id
_entity_poly.type
_entity_poly.pdbx_seq_one_letter_code
_entity_poly.pdbx_strand_id
1 'polypeptide(L)'
;MKPSAFLLPLFLFAVVAGSCVSAQDRSSSGADAPRYGSKKGGGVLRDVALPDLNAYSADGQKIKLRELCDKKYTVFVAGCLTCPQFHRGYPEIEAASQDYSPKDVQFFYFYKSLRHPELNGYFGAQNMDERLLQLAEAKKLLGTKVPWIADTIKNDIRDGLNSANNSMYLISPEGNIVYASDHLDGPSLRDALGKFVGMIDSPTLASDLDLPQLARQRQPENVDTDTRVARPEGLVILAIAPKSPDETYYVKLRAEADANLLKTGTGRLFLGFYPDPIHGVHWNNLTKPMKYSLTLPSGVKASPAEASAKKGPGDKDVEPRQFWVDIEGDSPGASIELSMHYFGCTDTMCKALTQEYTVQFKPADMGSSTFGFNRGPRGASGGQGNRRGQRGSSQNDRNPRN
;
A
#
# COMPACT_ATOMS: atom_id res chain seq x y z
N MET A 1 -52.68 -64.71 -23.33
CA MET A 1 -51.56 -64.66 -22.37
C MET A 1 -51.77 -63.46 -21.45
N LYS A 2 -51.62 -63.66 -20.14
CA LYS A 2 -51.88 -62.72 -19.03
C LYS A 2 -51.04 -61.40 -19.13
N PRO A 3 -51.31 -60.34 -18.33
CA PRO A 3 -52.26 -59.21 -18.53
C PRO A 3 -51.48 -57.85 -18.47
N SER A 4 -52.01 -56.63 -18.60
CA SER A 4 -52.86 -55.84 -17.67
C SER A 4 -52.98 -54.44 -18.32
N ALA A 5 -54.16 -53.89 -18.63
CA ALA A 5 -55.13 -53.22 -17.73
C ALA A 5 -54.51 -51.98 -17.04
N PHE A 6 -55.00 -50.73 -17.17
CA PHE A 6 -56.37 -50.26 -17.01
C PHE A 6 -56.61 -48.88 -17.67
N LEU A 7 -57.89 -48.60 -17.89
CA LEU A 7 -58.53 -47.46 -18.58
C LEU A 7 -58.90 -46.28 -17.67
N LEU A 8 -58.97 -45.08 -18.29
CA LEU A 8 -59.81 -43.88 -18.00
C LEU A 8 -59.54 -43.03 -16.73
N PRO A 9 -60.08 -41.79 -16.61
CA PRO A 9 -60.26 -40.72 -17.62
C PRO A 9 -59.88 -39.30 -17.10
N LEU A 10 -60.02 -38.33 -18.01
CA LEU A 10 -60.11 -36.87 -17.80
C LEU A 10 -60.85 -36.45 -16.51
N PHE A 11 -60.24 -35.53 -15.77
CA PHE A 11 -60.96 -34.48 -15.03
C PHE A 11 -60.21 -33.14 -15.14
N LEU A 12 -60.99 -32.13 -15.51
CA LEU A 12 -60.67 -30.71 -15.58
C LEU A 12 -60.48 -30.15 -14.15
N PHE A 13 -59.42 -29.39 -13.87
CA PHE A 13 -59.42 -28.46 -12.72
C PHE A 13 -58.62 -27.19 -13.00
N ALA A 14 -59.17 -26.12 -12.44
CA ALA A 14 -58.93 -24.72 -12.70
C ALA A 14 -57.55 -24.23 -12.22
N VAL A 15 -57.04 -23.23 -12.96
CA VAL A 15 -55.87 -22.42 -12.60
C VAL A 15 -56.28 -21.45 -11.49
N VAL A 16 -55.65 -21.59 -10.32
CA VAL A 16 -55.66 -20.57 -9.26
C VAL A 16 -54.29 -19.90 -9.24
N ALA A 17 -54.32 -18.58 -9.26
CA ALA A 17 -53.18 -17.67 -9.26
C ALA A 17 -52.28 -17.85 -8.02
N GLY A 18 -50.97 -17.87 -8.26
CA GLY A 18 -49.93 -17.76 -7.24
C GLY A 18 -48.81 -16.88 -7.77
N SER A 19 -48.65 -15.72 -7.13
CA SER A 19 -47.76 -14.62 -7.50
C SER A 19 -46.28 -15.03 -7.52
N CYS A 20 -45.65 -14.98 -8.70
CA CYS A 20 -44.19 -14.94 -8.81
C CYS A 20 -43.72 -13.49 -8.73
N VAL A 21 -42.99 -13.16 -7.66
CA VAL A 21 -42.20 -11.94 -7.53
C VAL A 21 -41.15 -11.95 -8.65
N SER A 22 -41.25 -10.99 -9.56
CA SER A 22 -40.28 -10.75 -10.62
C SER A 22 -38.96 -10.25 -10.02
N ALA A 23 -37.90 -11.03 -10.18
CA ALA A 23 -36.53 -10.56 -10.04
C ALA A 23 -36.26 -9.55 -11.18
N GLN A 24 -36.26 -8.26 -10.84
CA GLN A 24 -35.73 -7.24 -11.72
C GLN A 24 -34.21 -7.32 -11.70
N ASP A 25 -33.64 -7.71 -12.83
CA ASP A 25 -32.26 -7.46 -13.19
C ASP A 25 -31.92 -5.99 -12.97
N ARG A 26 -31.16 -5.71 -11.91
CA ARG A 26 -30.37 -4.48 -11.80
C ARG A 26 -28.99 -4.77 -12.36
N SER A 27 -28.83 -4.42 -13.63
CA SER A 27 -27.55 -4.26 -14.29
C SER A 27 -26.59 -3.45 -13.42
N SER A 28 -25.55 -4.12 -12.94
CA SER A 28 -24.41 -3.54 -12.24
C SER A 28 -23.56 -2.73 -13.21
N SER A 29 -23.90 -1.47 -13.44
CA SER A 29 -23.02 -0.47 -14.04
C SER A 29 -22.35 0.33 -12.92
N GLY A 30 -21.24 -0.21 -12.42
CA GLY A 30 -20.33 0.44 -11.50
C GLY A 30 -19.00 -0.27 -11.61
N ALA A 31 -18.06 0.31 -12.34
CA ALA A 31 -16.74 -0.25 -12.53
C ALA A 31 -16.04 -0.37 -11.17
N ASP A 32 -15.92 -1.60 -10.67
CA ASP A 32 -15.07 -1.91 -9.53
C ASP A 32 -13.62 -1.56 -9.88
N ALA A 33 -13.13 -0.45 -9.32
CA ALA A 33 -11.70 -0.21 -9.26
C ALA A 33 -11.04 -1.34 -8.44
N PRO A 34 -9.91 -1.90 -8.88
CA PRO A 34 -9.22 -2.95 -8.13
C PRO A 34 -8.92 -2.48 -6.71
N ARG A 35 -9.40 -3.21 -5.69
CA ARG A 35 -9.02 -2.96 -4.30
C ARG A 35 -7.56 -3.35 -4.11
N TYR A 36 -6.68 -2.35 -4.13
CA TYR A 36 -5.26 -2.50 -3.81
C TYR A 36 -5.07 -2.89 -2.32
N GLY A 37 -4.71 -4.15 -2.05
CA GLY A 37 -4.26 -4.56 -0.72
C GLY A 37 -4.58 -5.97 -0.25
N SER A 38 -5.27 -6.80 -1.03
CA SER A 38 -5.43 -8.22 -0.73
C SER A 38 -5.36 -9.05 -2.00
N LYS A 39 -4.56 -10.13 -2.00
CA LYS A 39 -4.60 -11.13 -3.08
C LYS A 39 -6.01 -11.72 -3.16
N LYS A 40 -6.44 -12.09 -4.37
CA LYS A 40 -7.67 -12.86 -4.61
C LYS A 40 -7.58 -14.17 -3.79
N GLY A 41 -8.25 -14.21 -2.64
CA GLY A 41 -8.18 -15.35 -1.69
C GLY A 41 -8.62 -15.03 -0.26
N GLY A 42 -8.48 -13.77 0.19
CA GLY A 42 -9.00 -13.29 1.49
C GLY A 42 -8.14 -13.68 2.72
N GLY A 43 -7.84 -12.68 3.56
CA GLY A 43 -7.27 -12.87 4.90
C GLY A 43 -5.79 -13.24 4.97
N VAL A 44 -5.18 -13.06 6.14
CA VAL A 44 -3.80 -13.49 6.44
C VAL A 44 -3.69 -15.00 6.61
N LEU A 45 -2.51 -15.56 6.31
CA LEU A 45 -2.20 -16.98 6.52
C LEU A 45 -2.29 -17.32 8.01
N ARG A 46 -2.96 -18.42 8.35
CA ARG A 46 -3.25 -18.86 9.73
C ARG A 46 -3.32 -20.37 9.82
N ASP A 47 -3.14 -20.92 11.02
CA ASP A 47 -3.36 -22.32 11.36
C ASP A 47 -2.56 -23.32 10.51
N VAL A 48 -1.36 -22.90 10.08
CA VAL A 48 -0.43 -23.70 9.28
C VAL A 48 1.00 -23.50 9.76
N ALA A 49 1.92 -24.38 9.35
CA ALA A 49 3.34 -24.16 9.54
C ALA A 49 3.78 -22.86 8.84
N LEU A 50 4.55 -22.02 9.54
CA LEU A 50 5.15 -20.79 8.99
C LEU A 50 5.93 -21.15 7.72
N PRO A 51 5.67 -20.63 6.51
CA PRO A 51 6.41 -21.08 5.32
C PRO A 51 7.93 -20.82 5.39
N ASP A 52 8.73 -21.49 4.58
CA ASP A 52 10.17 -21.19 4.46
C ASP A 52 10.36 -19.90 3.63
N LEU A 53 10.41 -18.76 4.32
CA LEU A 53 10.46 -17.43 3.72
C LEU A 53 11.83 -16.79 3.93
N ASN A 54 12.32 -16.08 2.93
CA ASN A 54 13.57 -15.34 3.02
C ASN A 54 13.33 -13.96 3.62
N ALA A 55 14.29 -13.49 4.40
CA ALA A 55 14.30 -12.16 4.97
C ALA A 55 15.74 -11.64 5.02
N TYR A 56 15.89 -10.39 5.42
CA TYR A 56 17.17 -9.77 5.72
C TYR A 56 17.15 -9.23 7.14
N SER A 57 18.24 -9.40 7.88
CA SER A 57 18.45 -8.69 9.13
C SER A 57 18.61 -7.18 8.88
N ALA A 58 18.54 -6.37 9.93
CA ALA A 58 18.71 -4.92 9.82
C ALA A 58 20.10 -4.48 9.31
N ASP A 59 21.12 -5.32 9.48
CA ASP A 59 22.48 -5.12 8.95
C ASP A 59 22.69 -5.73 7.56
N GLY A 60 21.65 -6.31 6.95
CA GLY A 60 21.65 -6.77 5.56
C GLY A 60 22.11 -8.22 5.36
N GLN A 61 22.21 -9.02 6.42
CA GLN A 61 22.48 -10.45 6.29
C GLN A 61 21.22 -11.19 5.84
N LYS A 62 21.36 -12.11 4.90
CA LYS A 62 20.26 -13.00 4.49
C LYS A 62 19.97 -14.00 5.61
N ILE A 63 18.71 -14.14 5.94
CA ILE A 63 18.23 -15.06 6.98
C ILE A 63 16.96 -15.77 6.53
N LYS A 64 16.67 -16.93 7.09
CA LYS A 64 15.34 -17.53 6.97
C LYS A 64 14.43 -17.04 8.08
N LEU A 65 13.19 -16.70 7.77
CA LEU A 65 12.23 -16.21 8.75
C LEU A 65 12.00 -17.21 9.89
N ARG A 66 12.01 -18.51 9.59
CA ARG A 66 11.89 -19.60 10.58
C ARG A 66 13.06 -19.66 11.55
N GLU A 67 14.27 -19.29 11.14
CA GLU A 67 15.46 -19.32 12.00
C GLU A 67 15.36 -18.31 13.14
N LEU A 68 14.64 -17.21 12.94
CA LEU A 68 14.39 -16.22 13.98
C LEU A 68 13.50 -16.73 15.12
N CYS A 69 12.70 -17.78 14.87
CA CYS A 69 11.75 -18.27 15.85
C CYS A 69 12.43 -19.11 16.95
N ASP A 70 13.57 -19.75 16.66
CA ASP A 70 14.44 -20.45 17.62
C ASP A 70 13.72 -21.25 18.74
N LYS A 71 12.67 -22.01 18.39
CA LYS A 71 11.82 -22.78 19.33
C LYS A 71 11.19 -21.93 20.45
N LYS A 72 10.88 -20.68 20.16
CA LYS A 72 10.21 -19.74 21.05
C LYS A 72 8.90 -19.28 20.42
N TYR A 73 8.06 -18.69 21.24
CA TYR A 73 6.96 -17.90 20.72
C TYR A 73 7.51 -16.64 20.06
N THR A 74 7.08 -16.35 18.83
CA THR A 74 7.63 -15.24 18.05
C THR A 74 6.51 -14.44 17.42
N VAL A 75 6.50 -13.14 17.68
CA VAL A 75 5.56 -12.17 17.10
C VAL A 75 6.20 -11.50 15.90
N PHE A 76 5.53 -11.55 14.75
CA PHE A 76 5.88 -10.78 13.56
C PHE A 76 4.82 -9.74 13.27
N VAL A 77 5.22 -8.47 13.10
CA VAL A 77 4.31 -7.37 12.75
C VAL A 77 4.78 -6.66 11.49
N ALA A 78 3.89 -6.51 10.50
CA ALA A 78 4.20 -5.81 9.27
C ALA A 78 4.29 -4.29 9.53
N GLY A 79 5.35 -3.65 9.04
CA GLY A 79 5.56 -2.22 9.16
C GLY A 79 6.14 -1.58 7.89
N CYS A 80 5.91 -0.28 7.72
CA CYS A 80 6.61 0.53 6.71
C CYS A 80 6.58 2.02 7.08
N LEU A 81 7.43 2.83 6.43
CA LEU A 81 7.56 4.27 6.68
C LEU A 81 6.29 5.08 6.41
N THR A 82 5.35 4.55 5.64
CA THR A 82 4.22 5.34 5.11
C THR A 82 2.87 4.74 5.42
N CYS A 83 2.74 3.90 6.45
CA CYS A 83 1.45 3.34 6.87
C CYS A 83 0.93 4.04 8.15
N PRO A 84 -0.04 4.97 8.05
CA PRO A 84 -0.57 5.67 9.22
C PRO A 84 -1.22 4.75 10.26
N GLN A 85 -1.76 3.59 9.84
CA GLN A 85 -2.33 2.62 10.77
C GLN A 85 -1.23 1.96 11.62
N PHE A 86 -0.12 1.60 10.99
CA PHE A 86 1.07 1.11 11.69
C PHE A 86 1.63 2.19 12.64
N HIS A 87 1.81 3.43 12.16
CA HIS A 87 2.35 4.53 12.99
C HIS A 87 1.52 4.84 14.24
N ARG A 88 0.19 4.65 14.19
CA ARG A 88 -0.66 4.81 15.38
C ARG A 88 -0.63 3.61 16.31
N GLY A 89 -0.40 2.42 15.78
CA GLY A 89 -0.54 1.17 16.52
C GLY A 89 0.76 0.59 17.07
N TYR A 90 1.92 0.94 16.51
CA TYR A 90 3.20 0.36 16.93
C TYR A 90 3.51 0.55 18.44
N PRO A 91 3.07 1.60 19.16
CA PRO A 91 3.32 1.70 20.59
C PRO A 91 2.69 0.55 21.40
N GLU A 92 1.56 0.00 20.93
CA GLU A 92 0.93 -1.17 21.56
C GLU A 92 1.81 -2.43 21.43
N ILE A 93 2.56 -2.55 20.34
CA ILE A 93 3.47 -3.67 20.10
C ILE A 93 4.71 -3.54 20.99
N GLU A 94 5.25 -2.33 21.13
CA GLU A 94 6.37 -2.05 22.04
C GLU A 94 5.97 -2.35 23.49
N ALA A 95 4.75 -1.96 23.90
CA ALA A 95 4.24 -2.22 25.24
C ALA A 95 4.05 -3.73 25.49
N ALA A 96 3.47 -4.46 24.54
CA ALA A 96 3.36 -5.92 24.62
C ALA A 96 4.74 -6.59 24.67
N SER A 97 5.71 -6.07 23.92
CA SER A 97 7.08 -6.61 23.94
C SER A 97 7.75 -6.44 25.32
N GLN A 98 7.57 -5.32 26.02
CA GLN A 98 8.10 -5.16 27.38
C GLN A 98 7.54 -6.20 28.36
N ASP A 99 6.26 -6.52 28.24
CA ASP A 99 5.59 -7.46 29.14
C ASP A 99 5.93 -8.92 28.85
N TYR A 100 6.07 -9.29 27.57
CA TYR A 100 6.20 -10.69 27.15
C TYR A 100 7.63 -11.13 26.84
N SER A 101 8.57 -10.21 26.59
CA SER A 101 9.99 -10.58 26.40
C SER A 101 10.60 -11.30 27.63
N PRO A 102 10.28 -10.91 28.89
CA PRO A 102 10.73 -11.67 30.07
C PRO A 102 10.16 -13.09 30.17
N LYS A 103 9.09 -13.40 29.44
CA LYS A 103 8.51 -14.76 29.30
C LYS A 103 9.06 -15.50 28.06
N ASP A 104 10.22 -15.07 27.56
CA ASP A 104 10.92 -15.66 26.41
C ASP A 104 10.14 -15.58 25.08
N VAL A 105 9.26 -14.59 24.93
CA VAL A 105 8.60 -14.29 23.65
C VAL A 105 9.46 -13.31 22.85
N GLN A 106 9.71 -13.63 21.59
CA GLN A 106 10.44 -12.77 20.67
C GLN A 106 9.49 -11.87 19.89
N PHE A 107 9.93 -10.65 19.58
CA PHE A 107 9.17 -9.70 18.78
C PHE A 107 10.04 -9.19 17.63
N PHE A 108 9.46 -9.11 16.44
CA PHE A 108 10.09 -8.51 15.27
C PHE A 108 9.06 -7.71 14.48
N TYR A 109 9.45 -6.51 14.08
CA TYR A 109 8.83 -5.88 12.91
C TYR A 109 9.48 -6.42 11.65
N PHE A 110 8.69 -6.69 10.61
CA PHE A 110 9.24 -6.89 9.27
C PHE A 110 8.89 -5.69 8.38
N TYR A 111 9.93 -5.05 7.86
CA TYR A 111 9.83 -3.92 6.97
C TYR A 111 9.51 -4.40 5.56
N LYS A 112 8.31 -4.07 5.09
CA LYS A 112 7.85 -4.41 3.74
C LYS A 112 7.79 -3.18 2.83
N SER A 113 7.42 -3.39 1.58
CA SER A 113 7.10 -2.32 0.63
C SER A 113 6.14 -1.27 1.22
N LEU A 114 6.37 -0.01 0.82
CA LEU A 114 5.60 1.14 1.28
C LEU A 114 4.12 0.99 0.95
N ARG A 115 3.25 1.20 1.95
CA ARG A 115 1.80 1.20 1.74
C ARG A 115 1.38 2.44 0.94
N HIS A 116 1.93 3.61 1.26
CA HIS A 116 1.60 4.85 0.60
C HIS A 116 2.87 5.53 0.06
N PRO A 117 3.44 5.04 -1.06
CA PRO A 117 4.52 5.76 -1.74
C PRO A 117 4.07 7.18 -2.08
N GLU A 118 4.99 8.14 -2.01
CA GLU A 118 4.83 9.60 -2.02
C GLU A 118 4.52 10.25 -0.67
N LEU A 119 3.99 9.50 0.30
CA LEU A 119 3.70 10.08 1.61
C LEU A 119 5.01 10.47 2.31
N ASN A 120 5.09 11.74 2.74
CA ASN A 120 6.29 12.36 3.31
C ASN A 120 7.50 12.35 2.35
N GLY A 121 7.26 12.22 1.04
CA GLY A 121 8.31 12.20 0.02
C GLY A 121 9.01 10.84 -0.16
N TYR A 122 8.67 9.80 0.60
CA TYR A 122 9.29 8.48 0.45
C TYR A 122 8.68 7.68 -0.70
N PHE A 123 9.52 6.98 -1.46
CA PHE A 123 9.14 6.15 -2.60
C PHE A 123 9.59 4.70 -2.42
N GLY A 124 9.12 3.79 -3.27
CA GLY A 124 9.50 2.38 -3.18
C GLY A 124 11.00 2.19 -3.43
N ALA A 125 11.66 1.45 -2.53
CA ALA A 125 13.02 0.97 -2.74
C ALA A 125 13.12 0.15 -4.03
N GLN A 126 14.20 0.35 -4.79
CA GLN A 126 14.52 -0.35 -6.03
C GLN A 126 15.40 -1.59 -5.80
N ASN A 127 16.10 -1.62 -4.66
CA ASN A 127 16.97 -2.72 -4.25
C ASN A 127 16.97 -2.90 -2.73
N MET A 128 17.74 -3.88 -2.25
CA MET A 128 17.81 -4.20 -0.84
C MET A 128 18.49 -3.11 0.00
N ASP A 129 19.54 -2.49 -0.52
CA ASP A 129 20.27 -1.44 0.21
C ASP A 129 19.34 -0.27 0.55
N GLU A 130 18.53 0.17 -0.41
CA GLU A 130 17.53 1.21 -0.20
C GLU A 130 16.43 0.80 0.77
N ARG A 131 16.01 -0.47 0.71
CA ARG A 131 15.03 -0.98 1.67
C ARG A 131 15.58 -0.99 3.10
N LEU A 132 16.85 -1.34 3.26
CA LEU A 132 17.53 -1.32 4.56
C LEU A 132 17.73 0.13 5.06
N LEU A 133 18.04 1.07 4.17
CA LEU A 133 18.05 2.50 4.52
C LEU A 133 16.67 2.97 5.00
N GLN A 134 15.60 2.60 4.29
CA GLN A 134 14.23 2.93 4.69
C GLN A 134 13.82 2.29 6.02
N LEU A 135 14.27 1.06 6.30
CA LEU A 135 14.09 0.39 7.59
C LEU A 135 14.81 1.18 8.70
N ALA A 136 16.08 1.55 8.48
CA ALA A 136 16.87 2.30 9.44
C ALA A 136 16.22 3.67 9.76
N GLU A 137 15.71 4.35 8.73
CA GLU A 137 14.98 5.60 8.90
C GLU A 137 13.67 5.39 9.68
N ALA A 138 12.93 4.31 9.41
CA ALA A 138 11.71 4.00 10.19
C ALA A 138 12.02 3.78 11.66
N LYS A 139 13.06 2.99 11.96
CA LYS A 139 13.52 2.75 13.33
C LYS A 139 13.90 4.06 14.03
N LYS A 140 14.62 4.94 13.34
CA LYS A 140 15.02 6.26 13.86
C LYS A 140 13.81 7.16 14.14
N LEU A 141 12.91 7.29 13.17
CA LEU A 141 11.75 8.18 13.27
C LEU A 141 10.73 7.72 14.33
N LEU A 142 10.56 6.40 14.48
CA LEU A 142 9.58 5.81 15.40
C LEU A 142 10.17 5.47 16.78
N GLY A 143 11.49 5.53 16.95
CA GLY A 143 12.15 5.24 18.23
C GLY A 143 11.96 3.81 18.75
N THR A 144 11.61 2.86 17.87
CA THR A 144 11.25 1.48 18.23
C THR A 144 12.38 0.74 18.94
N LYS A 145 12.05 -0.06 19.96
CA LYS A 145 12.99 -0.95 20.66
C LYS A 145 12.88 -2.39 20.14
N VAL A 146 11.68 -2.81 19.74
CA VAL A 146 11.48 -4.09 19.04
C VAL A 146 12.40 -4.14 17.80
N PRO A 147 13.18 -5.22 17.62
CA PRO A 147 14.05 -5.40 16.47
C PRO A 147 13.30 -5.39 15.14
N TRP A 148 13.98 -4.92 14.09
CA TRP A 148 13.48 -4.93 12.72
C TRP A 148 14.24 -5.96 11.88
N ILE A 149 13.50 -6.61 10.99
CA ILE A 149 14.02 -7.32 9.82
C ILE A 149 13.43 -6.68 8.56
N ALA A 150 14.01 -6.92 7.40
CA ALA A 150 13.49 -6.49 6.11
C ALA A 150 12.95 -7.69 5.32
N ASP A 151 11.80 -7.49 4.69
CA ASP A 151 11.31 -8.36 3.62
C ASP A 151 12.21 -8.23 2.38
N THR A 152 12.32 -9.28 1.56
CA THR A 152 13.09 -9.24 0.31
C THR A 152 12.52 -8.21 -0.66
N ILE A 153 13.31 -7.71 -1.61
CA ILE A 153 12.82 -6.76 -2.61
C ILE A 153 11.58 -7.27 -3.38
N LYS A 154 11.45 -8.60 -3.50
CA LYS A 154 10.32 -9.32 -4.13
C LYS A 154 9.11 -9.52 -3.21
N ASN A 155 9.21 -9.15 -1.95
CA ASN A 155 8.20 -9.26 -0.89
C ASN A 155 7.88 -10.71 -0.48
N ASP A 156 8.90 -11.56 -0.32
CA ASP A 156 8.75 -12.98 0.07
C ASP A 156 7.91 -13.14 1.36
N ILE A 157 8.15 -12.35 2.40
CA ILE A 157 7.39 -12.42 3.67
C ILE A 157 5.95 -12.00 3.44
N ARG A 158 5.73 -10.83 2.84
CA ARG A 158 4.38 -10.30 2.60
C ARG A 158 3.55 -11.30 1.80
N ASP A 159 4.13 -11.84 0.72
CA ASP A 159 3.42 -12.73 -0.18
C ASP A 159 3.21 -14.12 0.43
N GLY A 160 4.24 -14.65 1.09
CA GLY A 160 4.20 -15.95 1.73
C GLY A 160 3.22 -16.03 2.89
N LEU A 161 3.04 -14.94 3.63
CA LEU A 161 2.08 -14.85 4.74
C LEU A 161 0.70 -14.32 4.32
N ASN A 162 0.51 -13.97 3.05
CA ASN A 162 -0.65 -13.19 2.59
C ASN A 162 -0.89 -11.94 3.46
N SER A 163 0.21 -11.29 3.86
CA SER A 163 0.19 -10.13 4.75
C SER A 163 -0.45 -8.93 4.07
N ALA A 164 -1.40 -8.31 4.78
CA ALA A 164 -1.85 -6.97 4.49
C ALA A 164 -0.84 -5.94 5.05
N ASN A 165 -1.29 -4.70 5.24
CA ASN A 165 -0.39 -3.55 5.38
C ASN A 165 0.31 -3.44 6.73
N ASN A 166 -0.31 -3.99 7.76
CA ASN A 166 0.07 -3.91 9.16
C ASN A 166 -0.38 -5.18 9.91
N SER A 167 -0.35 -6.33 9.22
CA SER A 167 -0.75 -7.61 9.80
C SER A 167 0.16 -8.04 10.94
N MET A 168 -0.36 -8.91 11.80
CA MET A 168 0.35 -9.46 12.96
C MET A 168 0.24 -10.98 12.94
N TYR A 169 1.29 -11.66 13.40
CA TYR A 169 1.36 -13.12 13.51
C TYR A 169 2.00 -13.51 14.84
N LEU A 170 1.51 -14.58 15.45
CA LEU A 170 2.18 -15.27 16.55
C LEU A 170 2.53 -16.68 16.07
N ILE A 171 3.82 -17.00 16.13
CA ILE A 171 4.37 -18.31 15.79
C ILE A 171 4.63 -19.07 17.08
N SER A 172 4.26 -20.34 17.14
CA SER A 172 4.57 -21.22 18.26
C SER A 172 6.01 -21.74 18.20
N PRO A 173 6.56 -22.27 19.32
CA PRO A 173 7.85 -22.96 19.34
C PRO A 173 8.03 -24.06 18.29
N GLU A 174 6.95 -24.71 17.88
CA GLU A 174 6.93 -25.75 16.85
C GLU A 174 6.96 -25.19 15.42
N GLY A 175 6.91 -23.86 15.26
CA GLY A 175 6.93 -23.18 13.97
C GLY A 175 5.57 -23.05 13.30
N ASN A 176 4.47 -23.13 14.06
CA ASN A 176 3.11 -22.98 13.53
C ASN A 176 2.58 -21.57 13.76
N ILE A 177 1.84 -21.01 12.79
CA ILE A 177 1.10 -19.76 12.96
C ILE A 177 -0.14 -20.07 13.82
N VAL A 178 -0.12 -19.67 15.09
CA VAL A 178 -1.19 -19.95 16.07
C VAL A 178 -2.13 -18.76 16.30
N TYR A 179 -1.74 -17.58 15.82
CA TYR A 179 -2.61 -16.42 15.71
C TYR A 179 -2.16 -15.56 14.53
N ALA A 180 -3.13 -14.98 13.82
CA ALA A 180 -2.89 -14.04 12.75
C ALA A 180 -4.03 -13.01 12.66
N SER A 181 -3.67 -11.75 12.46
CA SER A 181 -4.61 -10.66 12.18
C SER A 181 -4.17 -9.89 10.93
N ASP A 182 -5.12 -9.50 10.09
CA ASP A 182 -4.85 -8.72 8.89
C ASP A 182 -4.55 -7.24 9.18
N HIS A 183 -4.87 -6.76 10.37
CA HIS A 183 -4.56 -5.41 10.83
C HIS A 183 -3.96 -5.42 12.23
N LEU A 184 -3.20 -4.37 12.53
CA LEU A 184 -2.64 -4.16 13.85
C LEU A 184 -3.76 -3.83 14.83
N ASP A 185 -3.88 -4.67 15.86
CA ASP A 185 -4.80 -4.52 16.98
C ASP A 185 -4.13 -5.01 18.27
N GLY A 186 -3.68 -4.07 19.10
CA GLY A 186 -2.98 -4.36 20.35
C GLY A 186 -3.75 -5.29 21.30
N PRO A 187 -5.05 -5.03 21.57
CA PRO A 187 -5.87 -5.90 22.41
C PRO A 187 -5.93 -7.34 21.91
N SER A 188 -6.26 -7.60 20.64
CA SER A 188 -6.33 -8.97 20.13
C SER A 188 -4.98 -9.70 20.16
N LEU A 189 -3.86 -8.98 19.96
CA LEU A 189 -2.53 -9.57 20.13
C LEU A 189 -2.28 -9.97 21.59
N ARG A 190 -2.65 -9.12 22.56
CA ARG A 190 -2.50 -9.42 23.99
C ARG A 190 -3.39 -10.58 24.41
N ASP A 191 -4.61 -10.68 23.90
CA ASP A 191 -5.48 -11.84 24.17
C ASP A 191 -4.87 -13.14 23.63
N ALA A 192 -4.29 -13.10 22.43
CA ALA A 192 -3.60 -14.26 21.86
C ALA A 192 -2.36 -14.65 22.71
N LEU A 193 -1.52 -13.68 23.08
CA LEU A 193 -0.36 -13.93 23.94
C LEU A 193 -0.79 -14.44 25.32
N GLY A 194 -1.85 -13.90 25.91
CA GLY A 194 -2.45 -14.36 27.16
C GLY A 194 -2.90 -15.82 27.09
N LYS A 195 -3.52 -16.21 25.97
CA LYS A 195 -3.95 -17.60 25.73
C LYS A 195 -2.79 -18.59 25.58
N PHE A 196 -1.75 -18.24 24.83
CA PHE A 196 -0.68 -19.18 24.48
C PHE A 196 0.55 -19.14 25.40
N VAL A 197 0.82 -17.99 26.01
CA VAL A 197 2.00 -17.74 26.87
C VAL A 197 1.60 -17.48 28.33
N GLY A 198 0.39 -16.97 28.55
CA GLY A 198 -0.16 -16.67 29.88
C GLY A 198 -0.35 -15.17 30.11
N MET A 199 -1.39 -14.83 30.88
CA MET A 199 -1.79 -13.44 31.17
C MET A 199 -0.70 -12.64 31.88
N ILE A 200 -0.78 -11.31 31.74
CA ILE A 200 0.03 -10.33 32.46
C ILE A 200 -0.92 -9.58 33.39
N ASP A 201 -0.62 -9.57 34.68
CA ASP A 201 -1.50 -9.00 35.70
C ASP A 201 -1.55 -7.46 35.61
N SER A 202 -0.40 -6.83 35.35
CA SER A 202 -0.25 -5.38 35.23
C SER A 202 0.37 -5.05 33.87
N PRO A 203 -0.41 -5.06 32.78
CA PRO A 203 0.12 -4.83 31.44
C PRO A 203 0.59 -3.39 31.28
N THR A 204 1.75 -3.22 30.64
CA THR A 204 2.26 -1.92 30.22
C THR A 204 1.34 -1.32 29.16
N LEU A 205 0.97 -0.05 29.29
CA LEU A 205 0.15 0.67 28.30
C LEU A 205 1.04 1.39 27.28
N ALA A 206 0.53 1.60 26.06
CA ALA A 206 1.20 2.42 25.07
C ALA A 206 1.50 3.84 25.58
N SER A 207 0.63 4.40 26.45
CA SER A 207 0.82 5.71 27.08
C SER A 207 1.94 5.75 28.12
N ASP A 208 2.38 4.60 28.61
CA ASP A 208 3.48 4.52 29.58
C ASP A 208 4.84 4.63 28.87
N LEU A 209 4.84 4.54 27.54
CA LEU A 209 6.03 4.62 26.70
C LEU A 209 6.16 6.03 26.10
N ASP A 210 7.33 6.65 26.29
CA ASP A 210 7.69 7.90 25.63
C ASP A 210 8.15 7.65 24.18
N LEU A 211 7.21 7.29 23.32
CA LEU A 211 7.45 6.96 21.92
C LEU A 211 7.05 8.10 20.95
N PRO A 212 7.88 8.41 19.93
CA PRO A 212 7.59 9.44 18.95
C PRO A 212 6.24 9.28 18.22
N GLN A 213 5.48 10.37 18.09
CA GLN A 213 4.29 10.40 17.25
C GLN A 213 4.59 11.13 15.94
N LEU A 214 4.48 10.43 14.82
CA LEU A 214 4.71 11.03 13.51
C LEU A 214 3.57 11.97 13.14
N ALA A 215 3.88 13.25 12.98
CA ALA A 215 2.93 14.25 12.54
C ALA A 215 2.42 13.92 11.13
N ARG A 216 1.11 14.10 10.94
CA ARG A 216 0.50 13.97 9.62
C ARG A 216 0.88 15.17 8.77
N GLN A 217 1.69 14.97 7.73
CA GLN A 217 2.01 16.03 6.80
C GLN A 217 0.85 16.34 5.85
N ARG A 218 0.67 17.64 5.56
CA ARG A 218 -0.25 18.11 4.54
C ARG A 218 0.25 17.61 3.18
N GLN A 219 -0.67 17.03 2.42
CA GLN A 219 -0.35 16.56 1.07
C GLN A 219 -0.26 17.76 0.12
N PRO A 220 0.68 17.75 -0.84
CA PRO A 220 0.72 18.75 -1.89
C PRO A 220 -0.60 18.77 -2.67
N GLU A 221 -0.99 19.96 -3.13
CA GLU A 221 -2.18 20.10 -3.97
C GLU A 221 -1.95 19.48 -5.34
N ASN A 222 -2.97 18.78 -5.84
CA ASN A 222 -2.98 18.15 -7.15
C ASN A 222 -3.39 19.16 -8.22
N VAL A 223 -2.42 19.98 -8.63
CA VAL A 223 -2.60 21.08 -9.58
C VAL A 223 -1.45 21.08 -10.58
N ASP A 224 -1.72 21.62 -11.77
CA ASP A 224 -0.68 21.87 -12.77
C ASP A 224 0.24 23.01 -12.28
N THR A 225 1.55 22.79 -12.39
CA THR A 225 2.58 23.81 -12.20
C THR A 225 3.63 23.68 -13.30
N ASP A 226 4.72 24.44 -13.24
CA ASP A 226 5.84 24.25 -14.18
C ASP A 226 6.52 22.88 -14.05
N THR A 227 6.48 22.28 -12.88
CA THR A 227 7.18 21.03 -12.53
C THR A 227 6.23 19.84 -12.32
N ARG A 228 4.93 20.11 -12.18
CA ARG A 228 3.89 19.13 -11.84
C ARG A 228 2.75 19.13 -12.83
N VAL A 229 2.09 17.99 -12.94
CA VAL A 229 0.85 17.84 -13.71
C VAL A 229 -0.26 17.33 -12.80
N ALA A 230 -1.47 17.83 -13.00
CA ALA A 230 -2.65 17.34 -12.30
C ALA A 230 -2.94 15.89 -12.71
N ARG A 231 -3.18 15.05 -11.70
CA ARG A 231 -3.48 13.62 -11.84
C ARG A 231 -4.97 13.33 -11.62
N PRO A 232 -5.70 12.78 -12.60
CA PRO A 232 -7.07 12.36 -12.36
C PRO A 232 -7.13 11.18 -11.38
N GLU A 233 -8.31 10.97 -10.78
CA GLU A 233 -8.59 9.74 -10.04
C GLU A 233 -8.65 8.53 -10.98
N GLY A 234 -8.38 7.34 -10.44
CA GLY A 234 -8.55 6.07 -11.16
C GLY A 234 -7.34 5.61 -11.99
N LEU A 235 -6.21 6.30 -11.93
CA LEU A 235 -4.96 5.80 -12.51
C LEU A 235 -4.47 4.53 -11.80
N VAL A 236 -3.89 3.62 -12.59
CA VAL A 236 -3.32 2.34 -12.14
C VAL A 236 -1.81 2.51 -12.00
N ILE A 237 -1.27 2.25 -10.81
CA ILE A 237 0.18 2.20 -10.60
C ILE A 237 0.76 1.03 -11.40
N LEU A 238 1.74 1.31 -12.25
CA LEU A 238 2.38 0.32 -13.09
C LEU A 238 3.54 -0.37 -12.40
N ALA A 239 3.75 -1.64 -12.74
CA ALA A 239 4.96 -2.35 -12.36
C ALA A 239 6.17 -1.77 -13.10
N ILE A 240 7.22 -1.43 -12.36
CA ILE A 240 8.50 -0.95 -12.90
C ILE A 240 9.62 -1.89 -12.49
N ALA A 241 10.63 -2.04 -13.34
CA ALA A 241 11.83 -2.82 -13.04
C ALA A 241 13.08 -1.98 -13.38
N PRO A 242 13.95 -1.67 -12.41
CA PRO A 242 15.25 -1.06 -12.68
C PRO A 242 16.13 -1.99 -13.52
N LYS A 243 16.87 -1.45 -14.51
CA LYS A 243 17.83 -2.26 -15.30
C LYS A 243 19.16 -2.52 -14.59
N SER A 244 19.56 -1.63 -13.69
CA SER A 244 20.81 -1.70 -12.92
C SER A 244 20.49 -1.75 -11.42
N PRO A 245 19.88 -2.84 -10.91
CA PRO A 245 19.39 -2.89 -9.54
C PRO A 245 20.49 -2.71 -8.47
N ASP A 246 21.76 -2.94 -8.80
CA ASP A 246 22.88 -2.76 -7.87
C ASP A 246 23.30 -1.28 -7.70
N GLU A 247 22.76 -0.36 -8.51
CA GLU A 247 23.03 1.08 -8.40
C GLU A 247 22.15 1.77 -7.36
N THR A 248 22.61 2.91 -6.85
CA THR A 248 21.79 3.78 -6.00
C THR A 248 20.82 4.62 -6.82
N TYR A 249 19.53 4.53 -6.50
CA TYR A 249 18.47 5.27 -7.17
C TYR A 249 18.13 6.57 -6.45
N TYR A 250 18.93 7.61 -6.64
CA TYR A 250 18.69 8.92 -6.00
C TYR A 250 17.35 9.56 -6.40
N VAL A 251 16.87 9.33 -7.62
CA VAL A 251 15.56 9.80 -8.07
C VAL A 251 14.72 8.58 -8.42
N LYS A 252 13.50 8.51 -7.89
CA LYS A 252 12.57 7.40 -8.17
C LYS A 252 11.61 7.74 -9.29
N LEU A 253 11.48 6.80 -10.22
CA LEU A 253 10.39 6.78 -11.19
C LEU A 253 9.10 6.33 -10.51
N ARG A 254 8.01 7.00 -10.88
CA ARG A 254 6.64 6.49 -10.73
C ARG A 254 5.94 6.56 -12.06
N ALA A 255 5.35 5.44 -12.46
CA ALA A 255 4.56 5.33 -13.68
C ALA A 255 3.12 4.93 -13.31
N GLU A 256 2.15 5.65 -13.86
CA GLU A 256 0.73 5.31 -13.71
C GLU A 256 0.04 5.40 -15.08
N ALA A 257 -0.89 4.50 -15.36
CA ALA A 257 -1.66 4.51 -16.61
C ALA A 257 -3.14 4.76 -16.35
N ASP A 258 -3.81 5.41 -17.30
CA ASP A 258 -5.26 5.34 -17.33
C ASP A 258 -5.76 3.94 -17.72
N ALA A 259 -7.05 3.69 -17.49
CA ALA A 259 -7.65 2.40 -17.79
C ALA A 259 -7.71 2.08 -19.30
N ASN A 260 -7.73 3.11 -20.17
CA ASN A 260 -7.84 2.92 -21.61
C ASN A 260 -6.52 2.37 -22.18
N LEU A 261 -5.39 2.91 -21.73
CA LEU A 261 -4.07 2.43 -22.12
C LEU A 261 -3.92 0.93 -21.82
N LEU A 262 -4.32 0.50 -20.63
CA LEU A 262 -4.23 -0.91 -20.22
C LEU A 262 -5.21 -1.84 -20.95
N LYS A 263 -6.35 -1.33 -21.42
CA LYS A 263 -7.39 -2.14 -22.07
C LYS A 263 -7.26 -2.18 -23.58
N THR A 264 -6.77 -1.12 -24.19
CA THR A 264 -6.81 -0.91 -25.64
C THR A 264 -5.42 -0.75 -26.27
N GLY A 265 -4.40 -0.41 -25.48
CA GLY A 265 -3.08 0.01 -26.00
C GLY A 265 -2.96 1.49 -26.29
N THR A 266 -4.06 2.24 -26.21
CA THR A 266 -4.09 3.69 -26.44
C THR A 266 -4.66 4.42 -25.21
N GLY A 267 -3.96 5.47 -24.77
CA GLY A 267 -4.35 6.26 -23.60
C GLY A 267 -3.17 7.02 -23.01
N ARG A 268 -3.30 7.47 -21.77
CA ARG A 268 -2.31 8.33 -21.10
C ARG A 268 -1.47 7.57 -20.09
N LEU A 269 -0.17 7.85 -20.14
CA LEU A 269 0.85 7.45 -19.19
C LEU A 269 1.32 8.68 -18.41
N PHE A 270 1.17 8.64 -17.09
CA PHE A 270 1.79 9.57 -16.17
C PHE A 270 3.19 9.09 -15.82
N LEU A 271 4.17 9.99 -15.93
CA LEU A 271 5.54 9.78 -15.47
C LEU A 271 5.88 10.83 -14.43
N GLY A 272 6.28 10.39 -13.23
CA GLY A 272 6.75 11.26 -12.16
C GLY A 272 8.13 10.85 -11.68
N PHE A 273 8.98 11.83 -11.41
CA PHE A 273 10.36 11.64 -11.01
C PHE A 273 10.64 12.43 -9.73
N TYR A 274 11.08 11.72 -8.70
CA TYR A 274 11.09 12.23 -7.33
C TYR A 274 12.46 12.05 -6.69
N PRO A 275 13.16 13.13 -6.29
CA PRO A 275 14.33 13.01 -5.41
C PRO A 275 13.95 12.26 -4.14
N ASP A 276 14.66 11.18 -3.82
CA ASP A 276 14.36 10.38 -2.64
C ASP A 276 15.02 11.01 -1.39
N PRO A 277 14.23 11.45 -0.40
CA PRO A 277 14.76 12.04 0.82
C PRO A 277 15.65 11.08 1.61
N ILE A 278 15.54 9.76 1.40
CA ILE A 278 16.42 8.79 2.08
C ILE A 278 17.90 8.99 1.75
N HIS A 279 18.20 9.63 0.62
CA HIS A 279 19.55 9.95 0.18
C HIS A 279 19.92 11.43 0.38
N GLY A 280 19.01 12.25 0.92
CA GLY A 280 19.21 13.71 1.04
C GLY A 280 19.45 14.41 -0.31
N VAL A 281 18.94 13.83 -1.40
CA VAL A 281 19.18 14.34 -2.75
C VAL A 281 18.18 15.43 -3.12
N HIS A 282 18.65 16.37 -3.92
CA HIS A 282 17.89 17.46 -4.50
C HIS A 282 18.27 17.67 -5.97
N TRP A 283 17.41 18.39 -6.70
CA TRP A 283 17.72 18.89 -8.03
C TRP A 283 18.67 20.08 -7.96
N ASN A 284 19.62 20.16 -8.89
CA ASN A 284 20.40 21.37 -9.13
C ASN A 284 19.78 22.12 -10.33
N ASN A 285 19.10 23.24 -10.06
CA ASN A 285 18.44 24.02 -11.10
C ASN A 285 19.41 24.93 -11.88
N LEU A 286 20.68 24.99 -11.49
CA LEU A 286 21.70 25.74 -12.23
C LEU A 286 22.28 24.92 -13.40
N THR A 287 22.09 23.60 -13.41
CA THR A 287 22.59 22.71 -14.47
C THR A 287 21.52 22.47 -15.55
N LYS A 288 21.81 21.53 -16.47
CA LYS A 288 20.84 21.07 -17.46
C LYS A 288 19.66 20.39 -16.74
N PRO A 289 18.41 20.69 -17.12
CA PRO A 289 17.27 20.03 -16.51
C PRO A 289 17.30 18.53 -16.76
N MET A 290 16.64 17.80 -15.87
CA MET A 290 16.37 16.38 -16.07
C MET A 290 15.64 16.16 -17.40
N LYS A 291 15.98 15.06 -18.10
CA LYS A 291 15.35 14.62 -19.35
C LYS A 291 14.97 13.14 -19.23
N TYR A 292 13.83 12.75 -19.80
CA TYR A 292 13.54 11.35 -20.10
C TYR A 292 13.51 11.08 -21.60
N SER A 293 13.74 9.83 -21.98
CA SER A 293 13.48 9.29 -23.32
C SER A 293 12.82 7.91 -23.21
N LEU A 294 11.92 7.62 -24.15
CA LEU A 294 11.21 6.35 -24.23
C LEU A 294 11.68 5.56 -25.45
N THR A 295 11.98 4.27 -25.25
CA THR A 295 12.13 3.31 -26.33
C THR A 295 10.86 2.47 -26.41
N LEU A 296 10.21 2.53 -27.56
CA LEU A 296 8.88 1.96 -27.77
C LEU A 296 8.97 0.68 -28.62
N PRO A 297 8.11 -0.33 -28.36
CA PRO A 297 7.91 -1.44 -29.26
C PRO A 297 7.45 -0.99 -30.66
N SER A 298 7.68 -1.84 -31.66
CA SER A 298 7.16 -1.60 -33.01
C SER A 298 5.63 -1.43 -33.01
N GLY A 299 5.14 -0.47 -33.78
CA GLY A 299 3.70 -0.14 -33.85
C GLY A 299 3.16 0.72 -32.70
N VAL A 300 3.99 1.05 -31.70
CA VAL A 300 3.61 1.95 -30.60
C VAL A 300 4.23 3.34 -30.81
N LYS A 301 3.44 4.38 -30.59
CA LYS A 301 3.88 5.78 -30.61
C LYS A 301 3.67 6.42 -29.24
N ALA A 302 4.52 7.38 -28.91
CA ALA A 302 4.41 8.19 -27.70
C ALA A 302 4.56 9.67 -28.04
N SER A 303 3.71 10.50 -27.45
CA SER A 303 3.76 11.95 -27.58
C SER A 303 3.73 12.62 -26.19
N PRO A 304 4.83 13.26 -25.75
CA PRO A 304 6.17 13.22 -26.34
C PRO A 304 6.94 11.95 -25.93
N ALA A 305 7.67 11.35 -26.88
CA ALA A 305 8.58 10.22 -26.61
C ALA A 305 9.84 10.64 -25.83
N GLU A 306 10.18 11.93 -25.84
CA GLU A 306 11.23 12.52 -25.02
C GLU A 306 10.83 13.92 -24.55
N ALA A 307 11.16 14.26 -23.31
CA ALA A 307 10.97 15.61 -22.81
C ALA A 307 11.98 15.97 -21.73
N SER A 308 12.28 17.27 -21.64
CA SER A 308 13.07 17.86 -20.57
C SER A 308 12.15 18.57 -19.58
N ALA A 309 12.44 18.43 -18.30
CA ALA A 309 11.74 19.13 -17.24
C ALA A 309 11.98 20.64 -17.33
N LYS A 310 11.01 21.43 -16.87
CA LYS A 310 11.31 22.82 -16.48
C LYS A 310 12.12 22.82 -15.18
N LYS A 311 12.94 23.86 -15.01
CA LYS A 311 13.67 24.09 -13.75
C LYS A 311 12.67 24.42 -12.65
N GLY A 312 12.93 23.92 -11.45
CA GLY A 312 12.12 24.22 -10.28
C GLY A 312 12.43 25.59 -9.68
N PRO A 313 11.81 25.91 -8.53
CA PRO A 313 12.06 27.17 -7.84
C PRO A 313 13.48 27.24 -7.24
N GLY A 314 14.13 28.39 -7.39
CA GLY A 314 15.45 28.66 -6.81
C GLY A 314 16.60 27.83 -7.40
N ASP A 315 17.77 27.90 -6.79
CA ASP A 315 18.99 27.23 -7.29
C ASP A 315 18.96 25.70 -7.06
N LYS A 316 18.22 25.25 -6.04
CA LYS A 316 17.99 23.84 -5.72
C LYS A 316 16.60 23.62 -5.14
N ASP A 317 15.99 22.48 -5.43
CA ASP A 317 14.71 22.07 -4.87
C ASP A 317 14.53 20.54 -4.82
N VAL A 318 13.44 20.10 -4.19
CA VAL A 318 13.03 18.69 -4.09
C VAL A 318 11.65 18.44 -4.70
N GLU A 319 11.11 19.40 -5.47
CA GLU A 319 9.82 19.22 -6.12
C GLU A 319 9.91 18.10 -7.16
N PRO A 320 8.86 17.31 -7.37
CA PRO A 320 8.89 16.30 -8.42
C PRO A 320 8.98 16.94 -9.81
N ARG A 321 9.43 16.16 -10.79
CA ARG A 321 9.28 16.48 -12.22
C ARG A 321 8.27 15.52 -12.80
N GLN A 322 7.19 16.02 -13.38
CA GLN A 322 6.07 15.19 -13.81
C GLN A 322 5.61 15.51 -15.22
N PHE A 323 5.16 14.49 -15.93
CA PHE A 323 4.81 14.56 -17.35
C PHE A 323 3.60 13.69 -17.65
N TRP A 324 2.87 14.12 -18.68
CA TRP A 324 1.91 13.28 -19.38
C TRP A 324 2.49 12.87 -20.72
N VAL A 325 2.27 11.60 -21.05
CA VAL A 325 2.63 11.01 -22.33
C VAL A 325 1.39 10.34 -22.90
N ASP A 326 0.98 10.75 -24.09
CA ASP A 326 -0.04 10.06 -24.86
C ASP A 326 0.62 8.86 -25.55
N ILE A 327 0.08 7.67 -25.35
CA ILE A 327 0.53 6.43 -25.97
C ILE A 327 -0.54 5.98 -26.97
N GLU A 328 -0.11 5.63 -28.18
CA GLU A 328 -0.96 5.08 -29.23
C GLU A 328 -0.41 3.73 -29.67
N GLY A 329 -1.28 2.72 -29.75
CA GLY A 329 -0.94 1.39 -30.24
C GLY A 329 -2.20 0.60 -30.56
N ASP A 330 -2.07 -0.40 -31.44
CA ASP A 330 -3.19 -1.20 -31.94
C ASP A 330 -3.73 -2.21 -30.91
N SER A 331 -2.97 -2.51 -29.86
CA SER A 331 -3.33 -3.43 -28.79
C SER A 331 -2.57 -3.10 -27.51
N PRO A 332 -3.03 -3.58 -26.32
CA PRO A 332 -2.30 -3.41 -25.07
C PRO A 332 -0.85 -3.87 -25.19
N GLY A 333 0.09 -2.93 -25.08
CA GLY A 333 1.51 -3.24 -25.06
C GLY A 333 1.89 -4.01 -23.79
N ALA A 334 3.01 -4.75 -23.84
CA ALA A 334 3.53 -5.44 -22.65
C ALA A 334 4.36 -4.50 -21.76
N SER A 335 5.25 -3.72 -22.37
CA SER A 335 6.14 -2.80 -21.69
C SER A 335 6.76 -1.77 -22.64
N ILE A 336 7.36 -0.73 -22.06
CA ILE A 336 8.24 0.23 -22.73
C ILE A 336 9.52 0.39 -21.89
N GLU A 337 10.60 0.85 -22.51
CA GLU A 337 11.82 1.21 -21.79
C GLU A 337 11.88 2.72 -21.59
N LEU A 338 12.33 3.15 -20.41
CA LEU A 338 12.51 4.54 -20.05
C LEU A 338 13.96 4.76 -19.63
N SER A 339 14.61 5.76 -20.22
CA SER A 339 15.89 6.27 -19.77
C SER A 339 15.71 7.66 -19.16
N MET A 340 16.24 7.86 -17.96
CA MET A 340 16.21 9.12 -17.23
C MET A 340 17.63 9.66 -17.09
N HIS A 341 17.88 10.87 -17.60
CA HIS A 341 19.14 11.58 -17.46
C HIS A 341 18.97 12.78 -16.53
N TYR A 342 19.80 12.88 -15.50
CA TYR A 342 19.65 13.93 -14.51
C TYR A 342 20.94 14.23 -13.75
N PHE A 343 20.94 15.34 -13.01
CA PHE A 343 21.93 15.63 -11.99
C PHE A 343 21.31 15.39 -10.62
N GLY A 344 21.76 14.37 -9.91
CA GLY A 344 21.39 14.11 -8.52
C GLY A 344 22.45 14.71 -7.61
N CYS A 345 22.06 15.63 -6.73
CA CYS A 345 23.01 16.34 -5.87
C CYS A 345 22.60 16.23 -4.39
N THR A 346 23.58 15.98 -3.54
CA THR A 346 23.50 16.08 -2.08
C THR A 346 24.39 17.25 -1.64
N ASP A 347 24.54 17.48 -0.33
CA ASP A 347 25.42 18.54 0.16
C ASP A 347 26.91 18.28 -0.13
N THR A 348 27.30 17.03 -0.44
CA THR A 348 28.69 16.62 -0.65
C THR A 348 28.97 16.07 -2.05
N MET A 349 27.95 15.93 -2.89
CA MET A 349 28.06 15.26 -4.18
C MET A 349 27.11 15.88 -5.20
N CYS A 350 27.52 15.99 -6.46
CA CYS A 350 26.61 16.34 -7.55
C CYS A 350 27.09 15.62 -8.81
N LYS A 351 26.32 14.64 -9.28
CA LYS A 351 26.72 13.73 -10.37
C LYS A 351 25.68 13.72 -11.48
N ALA A 352 26.16 13.70 -12.72
CA ALA A 352 25.35 13.32 -13.88
C ALA A 352 25.09 11.81 -13.81
N LEU A 353 23.82 11.41 -13.86
CA LEU A 353 23.37 10.04 -13.72
C LEU A 353 22.42 9.71 -14.87
N THR A 354 22.47 8.45 -15.30
CA THR A 354 21.50 7.87 -16.22
C THR A 354 20.93 6.62 -15.56
N GLN A 355 19.60 6.56 -15.44
CA GLN A 355 18.91 5.43 -14.87
C GLN A 355 17.87 4.92 -15.83
N GLU A 356 17.85 3.60 -16.00
CA GLU A 356 16.96 2.95 -16.94
C GLU A 356 15.99 2.02 -16.23
N TYR A 357 14.77 2.01 -16.74
CA TYR A 357 13.67 1.22 -16.22
C TYR A 357 12.91 0.55 -17.36
N THR A 358 12.44 -0.67 -17.11
CA THR A 358 11.34 -1.25 -17.86
C THR A 358 10.03 -0.88 -17.17
N VAL A 359 9.13 -0.21 -17.87
CA VAL A 359 7.76 0.11 -17.41
C VAL A 359 6.81 -0.91 -18.02
N GLN A 360 6.17 -1.72 -17.19
CA GLN A 360 5.25 -2.77 -17.63
C GLN A 360 3.82 -2.27 -17.56
N PHE A 361 3.05 -2.46 -18.63
CA PHE A 361 1.64 -2.05 -18.70
C PHE A 361 0.73 -3.06 -17.99
N LYS A 362 1.01 -3.26 -16.71
CA LYS A 362 0.21 -4.05 -15.78
C LYS A 362 0.27 -3.43 -14.37
N PRO A 363 -0.74 -3.67 -13.53
CA PRO A 363 -0.73 -3.19 -12.15
C PRO A 363 0.51 -3.66 -11.38
N ALA A 364 1.08 -2.78 -10.56
CA ALA A 364 2.11 -3.14 -9.60
C ALA A 364 1.53 -4.01 -8.47
N ASP A 365 2.16 -5.14 -8.18
CA ASP A 365 1.81 -6.01 -7.04
C ASP A 365 2.67 -5.71 -5.81
N MET A 366 2.60 -4.45 -5.34
CA MET A 366 3.41 -3.96 -4.22
C MET A 366 2.62 -3.79 -2.91
N GLY A 367 1.34 -4.20 -2.88
CA GLY A 367 0.47 -3.95 -1.72
C GLY A 367 0.30 -2.45 -1.39
N SER A 368 0.77 -1.59 -2.30
CA SER A 368 0.75 -0.13 -2.20
C SER A 368 -0.58 0.41 -2.69
N SER A 369 -0.94 1.59 -2.21
CA SER A 369 -2.11 2.34 -2.69
C SER A 369 -1.80 3.84 -2.69
N THR A 370 -2.42 4.57 -3.59
CA THR A 370 -2.30 6.03 -3.68
C THR A 370 -2.87 6.68 -2.41
N PHE A 371 -2.05 7.52 -1.76
CA PHE A 371 -2.51 8.43 -0.71
C PHE A 371 -1.89 9.79 -0.98
N GLY A 372 -2.72 10.79 -1.25
CA GLY A 372 -2.28 12.19 -1.29
C GLY A 372 -2.34 12.87 -2.65
N PHE A 373 -1.81 12.29 -3.71
CA PHE A 373 -1.73 13.02 -4.98
C PHE A 373 -2.87 12.78 -5.98
N ASN A 374 -3.49 11.60 -5.99
CA ASN A 374 -4.62 11.34 -6.90
C ASN A 374 -5.97 11.75 -6.31
N ARG A 375 -6.03 12.14 -5.03
CA ARG A 375 -7.25 12.71 -4.48
C ARG A 375 -7.27 14.17 -4.88
N GLY A 376 -8.02 14.50 -5.93
CA GLY A 376 -8.35 15.88 -6.24
C GLY A 376 -8.94 16.60 -5.01
N PRO A 377 -9.13 17.94 -5.07
CA PRO A 377 -9.85 18.64 -4.02
C PRO A 377 -11.17 17.89 -3.80
N ARG A 378 -11.41 17.44 -2.56
CA ARG A 378 -12.71 16.87 -2.19
C ARG A 378 -13.75 17.92 -2.55
N GLY A 379 -14.42 17.72 -3.69
CA GLY A 379 -15.60 18.48 -4.01
C GLY A 379 -16.51 18.37 -2.81
N ALA A 380 -16.96 19.52 -2.33
CA ALA A 380 -17.98 19.66 -1.30
C ALA A 380 -19.30 19.06 -1.82
N SER A 381 -19.36 17.74 -1.94
CA SER A 381 -20.57 16.93 -1.97
C SER A 381 -20.75 16.35 -0.57
N GLY A 382 -20.69 17.23 0.43
CA GLY A 382 -21.29 16.95 1.72
C GLY A 382 -22.79 16.87 1.50
N GLY A 383 -23.35 15.68 1.67
CA GLY A 383 -24.79 15.49 1.79
C GLY A 383 -25.31 16.35 2.92
N GLN A 384 -25.78 17.55 2.57
CA GLN A 384 -26.53 18.43 3.44
C GLN A 384 -27.97 18.37 2.93
N GLY A 385 -28.72 17.40 3.45
CA GLY A 385 -30.12 17.20 3.12
C GLY A 385 -30.81 16.36 4.19
N ASN A 386 -31.51 17.05 5.10
CA ASN A 386 -32.48 16.53 6.07
C ASN A 386 -31.99 15.64 7.22
N ARG A 387 -31.39 16.29 8.22
CA ARG A 387 -31.74 16.05 9.63
C ARG A 387 -32.00 17.37 10.34
N ARG A 388 -33.18 17.96 10.11
CA ARG A 388 -33.78 18.96 10.99
C ARG A 388 -35.09 18.44 11.54
N GLY A 389 -35.12 18.25 12.86
CA GLY A 389 -36.26 18.66 13.69
C GLY A 389 -37.45 17.72 13.81
N GLN A 390 -37.30 16.61 14.52
CA GLN A 390 -38.37 16.14 15.41
C GLN A 390 -37.73 15.57 16.68
N ARG A 391 -37.49 16.45 17.65
CA ARG A 391 -37.38 16.07 19.06
C ARG A 391 -38.46 16.83 19.79
N GLY A 392 -39.39 16.06 20.33
CA GLY A 392 -40.53 16.53 21.10
C GLY A 392 -40.08 17.29 22.34
N SER A 393 -40.77 18.40 22.57
CA SER A 393 -40.79 19.13 23.82
C SER A 393 -41.70 18.40 24.82
N SER A 394 -41.12 17.82 25.85
CA SER A 394 -41.84 17.57 27.11
C SER A 394 -40.89 17.89 28.27
N GLN A 395 -41.06 19.07 28.86
CA GLN A 395 -40.74 19.26 30.26
C GLN A 395 -41.60 20.39 30.83
N ASN A 396 -42.53 19.98 31.68
CA ASN A 396 -43.15 20.80 32.71
C ASN A 396 -42.06 21.49 33.53
N ASP A 397 -42.22 22.77 33.84
CA ASP A 397 -42.27 23.20 35.24
C ASP A 397 -42.84 24.62 35.41
N ARG A 398 -43.98 24.64 36.13
CA ARG A 398 -44.38 25.54 37.24
C ARG A 398 -44.16 27.06 37.12
N ASN A 399 -45.31 27.73 37.02
CA ASN A 399 -45.59 29.10 37.49
C ASN A 399 -45.31 29.24 39.01
N PRO A 400 -44.95 30.42 39.55
CA PRO A 400 -45.98 31.40 39.91
C PRO A 400 -45.62 32.90 39.72
N ARG A 401 -46.64 33.66 39.32
CA ARG A 401 -47.12 34.98 39.82
C ARG A 401 -46.07 36.02 40.26
N ASN A 402 -46.02 37.16 39.57
CA ASN A 402 -46.84 38.35 39.85
C ASN A 402 -46.87 39.28 38.63
#